data_AF-A0AAW9EBX0-F1
#
_entry.id   AF-A0AAW9EBX0-F1
#
_cell.length_a   1.000
_cell.length_b   1.000
_cell.length_c   1.000
_cell.angle_alpha   90.00
_cell.angle_beta   90.00
_cell.angle_gamma   90.00
#
_symmetry.space_group_name_H-M   'P 1'
#
loop_
_entity.id
_entity.type
_entity.pdbx_description
1 polymer ?
#
loop_
_entity_poly.entity_id
_entity_poly.type
_entity_poly.pdbx_seq_one_letter_code
_entity_poly.pdbx_strand_id
1 'polypeptide(L)'
;GQKGALLTAVLKMLDPLVLVLPGLIAFHLYQDLPKADMAYPTLVNNVLPVPMVGFFGAVLFGAVISTFNGFLNSASTLFSMGIYRRIINQNA
;
A
#
# COMPACT_ATOMS: atom_id res chain seq x y z
N GLY A 1 21.10 8.18 0.54
CA GLY A 1 20.37 8.17 -0.75
C GLY A 1 20.46 6.82 -1.44
N GLN A 2 21.46 6.62 -2.30
CA GLN A 2 21.57 5.45 -3.19
C GLN A 2 21.57 4.09 -2.49
N LYS A 3 22.34 3.92 -1.39
CA LYS A 3 22.36 2.64 -0.64
C LYS A 3 20.99 2.26 -0.07
N GLY A 4 20.20 3.25 0.36
CA GLY A 4 18.83 3.03 0.84
C GLY A 4 17.87 2.68 -0.30
N ALA A 5 17.98 3.36 -1.43
CA ALA A 5 17.18 3.05 -2.62
C ALA A 5 17.44 1.63 -3.15
N LEU A 6 18.70 1.19 -3.16
CA LEU A 6 19.08 -0.18 -3.51
C LEU A 6 18.49 -1.20 -2.55
N LEU A 7 18.53 -0.94 -1.23
CA LEU A 7 17.91 -1.83 -0.24
C LEU A 7 16.40 -1.94 -0.44
N THR A 8 15.70 -0.82 -0.66
CA THR A 8 14.26 -0.82 -0.95
C THR A 8 13.94 -1.59 -2.23
N ALA A 9 14.76 -1.45 -3.27
CA ALA A 9 14.57 -2.18 -4.52
C ALA A 9 14.72 -3.70 -4.33
N VAL A 10 15.72 -4.15 -3.57
CA VAL A 10 15.90 -5.57 -3.24
C VAL A 10 14.72 -6.10 -2.44
N LEU A 11 14.22 -5.33 -1.46
CA LEU A 11 13.05 -5.75 -0.68
C LEU A 11 11.77 -5.83 -1.52
N LYS A 12 11.55 -4.87 -2.43
CA LYS A 12 10.40 -4.86 -3.34
C LYS A 12 10.37 -6.05 -4.30
N MET A 13 11.50 -6.70 -4.57
CA MET A 13 11.50 -7.94 -5.37
C MET A 13 10.75 -9.09 -4.69
N LEU A 14 10.47 -9.00 -3.38
CA LEU A 14 9.65 -9.98 -2.66
C LEU A 14 8.14 -9.74 -2.82
N ASP A 15 7.71 -8.55 -3.26
CA ASP A 15 6.29 -8.19 -3.37
C ASP A 15 5.49 -9.18 -4.23
N PRO A 16 5.99 -9.69 -5.38
CA PRO A 16 5.27 -10.70 -6.15
C PRO A 16 5.05 -12.00 -5.39
N LEU A 17 6.02 -12.45 -4.59
CA LEU A 17 5.87 -13.66 -3.78
C LEU A 17 4.81 -13.47 -2.70
N VAL A 18 4.80 -12.30 -2.05
CA VAL A 18 3.87 -12.01 -0.95
C VAL A 18 2.46 -11.65 -1.43
N LEU A 19 2.32 -11.01 -2.59
CA LEU A 19 1.03 -10.51 -3.09
C LEU A 19 0.41 -11.41 -4.18
N VAL A 20 1.20 -11.97 -5.10
CA VAL A 20 0.67 -12.73 -6.24
C VAL A 20 0.36 -14.18 -5.85
N LEU A 21 1.23 -14.83 -5.08
CA LEU A 21 1.00 -16.22 -4.64
C LEU A 21 -0.33 -16.40 -3.90
N PRO A 22 -0.67 -15.61 -2.86
CA PRO A 22 -1.97 -15.77 -2.21
C PRO A 22 -3.13 -15.44 -3.13
N GLY A 23 -2.98 -14.51 -4.08
CA GLY A 23 -3.98 -14.24 -5.10
C GLY A 23 -4.23 -15.46 -6.00
N LEU A 24 -3.18 -16.15 -6.45
CA LEU A 24 -3.26 -17.36 -7.26
C LEU A 24 -3.88 -18.54 -6.50
N ILE A 25 -3.51 -18.71 -5.22
CA ILE A 25 -4.07 -19.72 -4.33
C ILE A 25 -5.57 -19.46 -4.13
N ALA A 26 -5.94 -18.21 -3.85
CA ALA A 26 -7.32 -17.79 -3.69
C ALA A 26 -8.14 -17.97 -4.97
N PHE A 27 -7.56 -17.71 -6.16
CA PHE A 27 -8.22 -17.94 -7.45
C PHE A 27 -8.58 -19.42 -7.67
N HIS A 28 -7.73 -20.35 -7.21
CA HIS A 28 -8.03 -21.79 -7.31
C HIS A 28 -9.03 -22.26 -6.25
N LEU A 29 -9.00 -21.70 -5.05
CA LEU A 29 -9.86 -22.09 -3.93
C LEU A 29 -11.26 -21.46 -3.97
N TYR A 30 -11.38 -20.24 -4.51
CA TYR A 30 -12.59 -19.44 -4.47
C TYR A 30 -12.95 -18.99 -5.89
N GLN A 31 -13.69 -19.83 -6.62
CA GLN A 31 -14.02 -19.59 -8.02
C GLN A 31 -15.11 -18.50 -8.22
N ASP A 32 -15.93 -18.23 -7.20
CA ASP A 32 -17.02 -17.24 -7.22
C ASP A 32 -16.77 -16.04 -6.29
N LEU A 33 -15.57 -15.47 -6.34
CA LEU A 33 -15.30 -14.21 -5.63
C LEU A 33 -16.05 -13.04 -6.30
N PRO A 34 -16.85 -12.25 -5.54
CA PRO A 34 -17.57 -11.10 -6.10
C PRO A 34 -16.67 -10.04 -6.72
N LYS A 35 -15.42 -9.93 -6.23
CA LYS A 35 -14.39 -9.00 -6.69
C LYS A 35 -13.02 -9.65 -6.55
N ALA A 36 -12.15 -9.45 -7.55
CA ALA A 36 -10.78 -9.98 -7.53
C ALA A 36 -9.97 -9.47 -6.33
N ASP A 37 -10.17 -8.21 -5.91
CA ASP A 37 -9.46 -7.60 -4.78
C ASP A 37 -9.77 -8.27 -3.42
N MET A 38 -10.86 -9.04 -3.34
CA MET A 38 -11.24 -9.78 -2.14
C MET A 38 -10.49 -11.11 -1.99
N ALA A 39 -9.77 -11.55 -3.02
CA ALA A 39 -9.05 -12.82 -3.00
C ALA A 39 -8.07 -12.93 -1.83
N TYR A 40 -7.22 -11.92 -1.64
CA TYR A 40 -6.20 -11.95 -0.59
C TYR A 40 -6.79 -11.83 0.83
N PRO A 41 -7.70 -10.88 1.13
CA PRO A 41 -8.37 -10.82 2.42
C PRO A 41 -9.15 -12.09 2.78
N THR A 42 -9.82 -12.71 1.79
CA THR A 42 -10.60 -13.94 2.01
C THR A 42 -9.68 -15.11 2.38
N LEU A 43 -8.54 -15.24 1.70
CA LEU A 43 -7.55 -16.26 2.03
C LEU A 43 -6.97 -16.04 3.43
N VAL A 44 -6.65 -14.80 3.79
CA VAL A 44 -6.11 -14.47 5.11
C VAL A 44 -7.12 -14.80 6.22
N ASN A 45 -8.40 -14.49 6.02
CA ASN A 45 -9.45 -14.79 6.99
C ASN A 45 -9.60 -16.30 7.24
N ASN A 46 -9.46 -17.11 6.18
CA ASN A 46 -9.63 -18.56 6.26
C ASN A 46 -8.39 -19.31 6.76
N VAL A 47 -7.19 -18.74 6.63
CA VAL A 47 -5.93 -19.38 7.00
C VAL A 47 -5.40 -18.94 8.36
N LEU A 48 -5.59 -17.67 8.74
CA LEU A 48 -5.03 -17.14 9.99
C LEU A 48 -5.99 -17.27 11.18
N PRO A 49 -5.46 -17.44 12.40
CA PRO A 49 -6.28 -17.39 13.61
C PRO A 49 -6.80 -15.96 13.86
N VAL A 50 -7.97 -15.84 14.50
CA VAL A 50 -8.69 -14.58 14.78
C VAL A 50 -7.80 -13.39 15.18
N PRO A 51 -6.87 -13.49 16.16
CA PRO A 51 -6.04 -12.35 16.54
C PRO A 51 -5.11 -11.86 15.42
N MET A 52 -4.63 -12.77 14.55
CA MET A 52 -3.74 -12.42 13.44
C MET A 52 -4.49 -11.79 12.27
N VAL A 53 -5.77 -12.15 12.07
CA VAL A 53 -6.65 -11.48 11.10
C VAL A 53 -6.85 -10.01 11.50
N GLY A 54 -7.09 -9.74 12.79
CA GLY A 54 -7.19 -8.37 13.30
C GLY A 54 -5.89 -7.57 13.12
N PHE A 55 -4.74 -8.21 13.40
CA PHE A 55 -3.42 -7.61 13.15
C PHE A 55 -3.20 -7.29 11.66
N PHE A 56 -3.54 -8.21 10.76
CA PHE A 56 -3.44 -7.99 9.31
C PHE A 56 -4.30 -6.80 8.88
N GLY A 57 -5.53 -6.71 9.38
CA GLY A 57 -6.40 -5.55 9.15
C GLY A 57 -5.74 -4.24 9.61
N ALA A 58 -5.17 -4.21 10.81
CA ALA A 58 -4.47 -3.04 11.33
C ALA A 58 -3.27 -2.62 10.46
N VAL A 59 -2.48 -3.59 9.97
CA VAL A 59 -1.35 -3.33 9.06
C VAL A 59 -1.83 -2.74 7.73
N LEU A 60 -2.92 -3.26 7.15
CA LEU A 60 -3.50 -2.72 5.92
C LEU A 60 -3.98 -1.27 6.10
N PHE A 61 -4.72 -0.98 7.18
CA PHE A 61 -5.12 0.39 7.50
C PHE A 61 -3.90 1.31 7.67
N GLY A 62 -2.88 0.85 8.38
CA GLY A 62 -1.62 1.59 8.55
C GLY A 62 -0.94 1.91 7.21
N ALA A 63 -0.87 0.94 6.29
CA ALA A 63 -0.29 1.13 4.96
C ALA A 63 -1.09 2.14 4.11
N VAL A 64 -2.42 2.09 4.19
CA VAL A 64 -3.29 3.06 3.52
C VAL A 64 -3.03 4.47 4.06
N ILE A 65 -3.08 4.66 5.39
CA ILE A 65 -2.84 5.96 6.01
C ILE A 65 -1.43 6.50 5.71
N SER A 66 -0.42 5.63 5.67
CA SER A 66 0.95 6.01 5.28
C SER A 66 1.02 6.59 3.87
N THR A 67 0.34 5.95 2.91
CA THR A 67 0.27 6.40 1.51
C THR A 67 -0.50 7.71 1.40
N PHE A 68 -1.62 7.84 2.10
CA PHE A 68 -2.40 9.08 2.14
C PHE A 68 -1.61 10.25 2.71
N ASN A 69 -0.86 10.05 3.79
CA ASN A 69 0.01 11.07 4.36
C ASN A 69 1.11 11.51 3.38
N GLY A 70 1.72 10.55 2.67
CA GLY A 70 2.68 10.86 1.60
C GLY A 70 2.07 11.67 0.46
N PHE A 71 0.84 11.32 0.05
CA PHE A 71 0.10 12.05 -0.98
C PHE A 71 -0.21 13.49 -0.56
N LEU A 72 -0.76 13.69 0.65
CA LEU A 72 -1.08 15.01 1.18
C LEU A 72 0.16 15.89 1.34
N ASN A 73 1.27 15.30 1.83
CA ASN A 73 2.53 16.02 1.97
C ASN A 73 3.08 16.47 0.60
N SER A 74 3.02 15.60 -0.40
CA SER A 74 3.44 15.91 -1.77
C SER A 74 2.54 16.98 -2.42
N ALA A 75 1.22 16.85 -2.26
CA ALA A 75 0.24 17.81 -2.78
C ALA A 75 0.38 19.18 -2.12
N SER A 76 0.57 19.24 -0.80
CA SER A 76 0.79 20.49 -0.07
C SER A 76 2.09 21.17 -0.51
N THR A 77 3.16 20.41 -0.73
CA THR A 77 4.43 20.94 -1.25
C THR A 77 4.25 21.50 -2.67
N LEU A 78 3.59 20.75 -3.55
CA LEU A 78 3.32 21.18 -4.92
C LEU A 78 2.46 22.46 -4.93
N PHE A 79 1.46 22.53 -4.07
CA PHE A 79 0.60 23.71 -3.96
C PHE A 79 1.37 24.91 -3.40
N SER A 80 2.03 24.76 -2.26
CA SER A 80 2.74 25.86 -1.60
C SER A 80 3.93 26.37 -2.44
N MET A 81 4.83 25.49 -2.86
CA MET A 81 6.04 25.88 -3.59
C MET A 81 5.76 26.08 -5.09
N GLY A 82 4.96 25.20 -5.69
CA GLY A 82 4.72 25.19 -7.13
C GLY A 82 3.71 26.22 -7.61
N ILE A 83 2.66 26.48 -6.82
CA ILE A 83 1.58 27.42 -7.20
C ILE A 83 1.66 28.69 -6.36
N TYR A 84 1.58 28.58 -5.03
CA TYR A 84 1.43 29.72 -4.15
C TYR A 84 2.64 30.64 -4.20
N ARG A 85 3.83 30.11 -3.93
CA ARG A 85 5.07 30.90 -3.98
C ARG A 85 5.43 31.33 -5.40
N ARG A 86 5.09 30.55 -6.43
CA ARG A 86 5.49 30.88 -7.80
C ARG A 86 4.58 31.90 -8.48
N ILE A 87 3.27 31.82 -8.23
CA ILE A 87 2.23 32.57 -8.95
C ILE A 87 1.56 33.62 -8.06
N ILE A 88 1.35 33.34 -6.77
CA ILE A 88 0.54 34.19 -5.89
C ILE A 88 1.40 35.15 -5.07
N ASN A 89 2.43 34.65 -4.36
CA ASN A 89 3.30 35.48 -3.54
C ASN A 89 4.76 35.01 -3.58
N GLN A 90 5.58 35.66 -4.41
CA GLN A 90 6.97 35.29 -4.69
C GLN A 90 7.93 35.45 -3.50
N ASN A 91 7.53 36.17 -2.46
CA ASN A 91 8.34 36.43 -1.26
C ASN A 91 7.84 35.69 -0.01
N ALA A 92 6.85 34.81 -0.14
CA ALA A 92 6.36 33.95 0.93
C ALA A 92 7.19 32.67 1.13
#